data_AF-A0AAJ0UH32-F1
#
_entry.id   AF-A0AAJ0UH32-F1
#
_cell.length_a   1.000
_cell.length_b   1.000
_cell.length_c   1.000
_cell.angle_alpha   90.00
_cell.angle_beta   90.00
_cell.angle_gamma   90.00
#
_symmetry.space_group_name_H-M   'P 1'
#
loop_
_entity.id
_entity.type
_entity.pdbx_description
1 polymer ?
#
loop_
_entity_poly.entity_id
_entity_poly.type
_entity_poly.pdbx_seq_one_letter_code
_entity_poly.pdbx_strand_id
1 'polypeptide(L)'
;MGAENRFALMALNQCNHGQALMLVDQAIERGNAENVERALMLKAAILRDRGDTAAAEALYPAIDAAWEAAKEKSLSASRRERDIQMFIDIAQAERHALGLDATCEASAADQGRD
;
A
#
# COMPACT_ATOMS: atom_id res chain seq x y z
N MET A 1 -12.57 0.69 6.88
CA MET A 1 -11.21 0.12 6.80
C MET A 1 -10.92 -0.60 8.11
N GLY A 2 -10.63 -1.91 8.08
CA GLY A 2 -10.25 -2.72 9.26
C GLY A 2 -8.99 -2.24 9.97
N ALA A 3 -8.70 -2.77 11.16
CA ALA A 3 -7.59 -2.32 11.99
C ALA A 3 -6.22 -2.61 11.35
N GLU A 4 -6.08 -3.81 10.79
CA GLU A 4 -4.88 -4.29 10.11
C GLU A 4 -4.52 -3.39 8.94
N ASN A 5 -5.50 -3.01 8.11
CA ASN A 5 -5.30 -2.09 6.98
C ASN A 5 -4.88 -0.69 7.44
N ARG A 6 -5.38 -0.21 8.60
CA ARG A 6 -4.93 1.08 9.16
C ARG A 6 -3.49 1.00 9.66
N PHE A 7 -3.14 -0.07 10.38
CA PHE A 7 -1.78 -0.27 10.85
C PHE A 7 -0.80 -0.49 9.69
N ALA A 8 -1.21 -1.17 8.63
CA ALA A 8 -0.39 -1.35 7.43
C ALA A 8 -0.07 0.00 6.78
N LEU A 9 -1.06 0.89 6.67
CA LEU A 9 -0.83 2.24 6.16
C LEU A 9 0.11 3.03 7.07
N MET A 10 -0.05 2.96 8.39
CA MET A 10 0.88 3.60 9.33
C MET A 10 2.31 3.07 9.19
N ALA A 11 2.49 1.75 9.00
CA ALA A 11 3.79 1.15 8.77
C ALA A 11 4.40 1.61 7.43
N LEU A 12 3.59 1.72 6.37
CA LEU A 12 4.02 2.28 5.09
C LEU A 12 4.47 3.75 5.24
N ASN A 13 3.73 4.57 5.98
CA ASN A 13 4.09 5.97 6.30
C ASN A 13 5.44 6.09 7.04
N GLN A 14 5.95 5.00 7.62
CA GLN A 14 7.21 4.96 8.37
C GLN A 14 8.32 4.22 7.60
N CYS A 15 8.16 4.01 6.29
CA CYS A 15 9.09 3.23 5.48
C CYS A 15 9.28 1.77 5.94
N ASN A 16 8.34 1.24 6.73
CA ASN A 16 8.40 -0.13 7.20
C ASN A 16 7.60 -1.05 6.27
N HIS A 17 8.09 -1.21 5.03
CA HIS A 17 7.41 -2.03 4.01
C HIS A 17 7.21 -3.49 4.47
N GLY A 18 8.17 -4.06 5.21
CA GLY A 18 8.08 -5.44 5.72
C GLY A 18 6.90 -5.63 6.68
N GLN A 19 6.76 -4.74 7.67
CA GLN A 19 5.61 -4.78 8.58
C GLN A 19 4.30 -4.46 7.86
N ALA A 20 4.32 -3.50 6.94
CA ALA A 20 3.14 -3.14 6.16
C ALA A 20 2.61 -4.35 5.36
N LEU A 21 3.49 -5.13 4.74
CA LEU A 21 3.16 -6.35 4.01
C LEU A 21 2.55 -7.43 4.90
N MET A 22 3.19 -7.69 6.04
CA MET A 22 2.67 -8.66 7.01
C MET A 22 1.24 -8.30 7.46
N LEU A 23 0.95 -7.02 7.68
CA LEU A 23 -0.35 -6.56 8.13
C LEU A 23 -1.43 -6.66 7.03
N VAL A 24 -1.11 -6.30 5.78
CA VAL A 24 -2.07 -6.49 4.68
C VAL A 24 -2.31 -7.96 4.39
N ASP A 25 -1.31 -8.83 4.54
CA ASP A 25 -1.49 -10.28 4.35
C ASP A 25 -2.44 -10.86 5.40
N GLN A 26 -2.33 -10.44 6.67
CA GLN A 26 -3.30 -10.81 7.71
C GLN A 26 -4.72 -10.28 7.41
N ALA A 27 -4.83 -9.06 6.88
CA ALA A 27 -6.11 -8.47 6.49
C ALA A 27 -6.76 -9.21 5.32
N ILE A 28 -5.96 -9.71 4.37
CA ILE A 28 -6.42 -10.54 3.24
C ILE A 28 -6.91 -11.90 3.74
N GLU A 29 -6.19 -12.54 4.66
CA GLU A 29 -6.54 -13.87 5.16
C GLU A 29 -7.82 -13.90 6.02
N ARG A 30 -8.07 -12.84 6.79
CA ARG A 30 -9.10 -12.83 7.86
C ARG A 30 -10.23 -11.83 7.63
N GLY A 31 -10.09 -10.96 6.64
CA GLY A 31 -11.02 -9.86 6.38
C GLY A 31 -12.32 -10.31 5.73
N ASN A 32 -13.34 -9.46 5.86
CA ASN A 32 -14.50 -9.51 4.96
C ASN A 32 -14.14 -8.92 3.58
N ALA A 33 -15.03 -9.07 2.59
CA ALA A 33 -14.76 -8.65 1.21
C ALA A 33 -14.25 -7.21 1.08
N GLU A 34 -14.84 -6.24 1.82
CA GLU A 34 -14.39 -4.85 1.80
C GLU A 34 -13.00 -4.64 2.41
N ASN A 35 -12.67 -5.40 3.46
CA ASN A 35 -11.34 -5.33 4.06
C ASN A 35 -10.29 -5.99 3.17
N VAL A 36 -10.62 -7.11 2.53
CA VAL A 36 -9.74 -7.82 1.59
C VAL A 36 -9.45 -6.95 0.36
N GLU A 37 -10.48 -6.32 -0.22
CA GLU A 37 -10.33 -5.40 -1.35
C GLU A 37 -9.35 -4.26 -1.04
N ARG A 38 -9.57 -3.57 0.08
CA ARG A 38 -8.65 -2.51 0.54
C ARG A 38 -7.24 -3.01 0.82
N ALA A 39 -7.12 -4.20 1.42
CA ALA A 39 -5.82 -4.77 1.76
C ALA A 39 -5.01 -5.09 0.50
N LEU A 40 -5.65 -5.63 -0.55
CA LEU A 40 -5.01 -5.92 -1.83
C LEU A 40 -4.54 -4.64 -2.54
N MET A 41 -5.36 -3.58 -2.56
CA MET A 41 -4.95 -2.29 -3.11
C MET A 41 -3.77 -1.68 -2.32
N LEU A 42 -3.82 -1.74 -0.99
CA LEU A 42 -2.74 -1.26 -0.14
C LEU A 42 -1.47 -2.10 -0.33
N LYS A 43 -1.58 -3.42 -0.49
CA LYS A 43 -0.44 -4.30 -0.81
C LYS A 43 0.22 -3.91 -2.14
N ALA A 44 -0.55 -3.63 -3.17
CA ALA A 44 -0.04 -3.12 -4.45
C ALA A 44 0.65 -1.75 -4.29
N ALA A 45 0.10 -0.86 -3.46
CA ALA A 45 0.75 0.41 -3.14
C ALA A 45 2.10 0.22 -2.42
N ILE A 46 2.18 -0.67 -1.43
CA ILE A 46 3.42 -1.01 -0.71
C ILE A 46 4.47 -1.61 -1.65
N LEU A 47 4.03 -2.47 -2.59
CA LEU A 47 4.90 -3.04 -3.63
C LEU A 47 5.44 -1.95 -4.58
N ARG A 48 4.61 -1.02 -5.04
CA ARG A 48 5.07 0.10 -5.87
C ARG A 48 6.00 1.05 -5.13
N ASP A 49 5.67 1.36 -3.88
CA ASP A 49 6.48 2.28 -3.06
C ASP A 49 7.89 1.73 -2.79
N ARG A 50 8.06 0.40 -2.74
CA ARG A 50 9.39 -0.25 -2.67
C ARG A 50 10.12 -0.37 -4.02
N GLY A 51 9.49 0.03 -5.12
CA GLY A 51 9.99 -0.13 -6.50
C GLY A 51 9.64 -1.46 -7.18
N ASP A 52 8.85 -2.34 -6.55
CA ASP A 52 8.44 -3.63 -7.10
C ASP A 52 7.11 -3.54 -7.89
N THR A 53 7.16 -2.78 -8.99
CA THR A 53 5.98 -2.51 -9.83
C THR A 53 5.41 -3.79 -10.44
N ALA A 54 6.27 -4.72 -10.86
CA ALA A 54 5.82 -5.97 -11.50
C ALA A 54 5.00 -6.83 -10.53
N ALA A 55 5.45 -6.99 -9.29
CA ALA A 55 4.67 -7.73 -8.30
C ALA A 55 3.42 -6.97 -7.84
N ALA A 56 3.41 -5.63 -7.89
CA ALA A 56 2.18 -4.86 -7.66
C ALA A 56 1.12 -5.13 -8.74
N GLU A 57 1.52 -5.14 -10.02
CA GLU A 57 0.63 -5.41 -11.16
C GLU A 57 0.11 -6.85 -11.16
N ALA A 58 0.90 -7.80 -10.66
CA ALA A 58 0.48 -9.19 -10.48
C ALA A 58 -0.74 -9.34 -9.54
N LEU A 59 -1.02 -8.35 -8.69
CA LEU A 59 -2.18 -8.35 -7.79
C LEU A 59 -3.49 -7.91 -8.47
N TYR A 60 -3.46 -7.34 -9.68
CA TYR A 60 -4.64 -6.75 -10.31
C TYR A 60 -5.82 -7.71 -10.48
N PRO A 61 -5.64 -8.96 -10.94
CA PRO A 61 -6.75 -9.90 -11.01
C PRO A 61 -7.41 -10.16 -9.65
N ALA A 62 -6.63 -10.22 -8.58
CA ALA A 62 -7.15 -10.41 -7.22
C ALA A 62 -7.89 -9.17 -6.72
N ILE A 63 -7.39 -7.97 -7.01
CA ILE A 63 -8.05 -6.70 -6.67
C ILE A 63 -9.39 -6.61 -7.39
N ASP A 64 -9.43 -6.91 -8.70
CA ASP A 64 -10.66 -6.82 -9.49
C ASP A 64 -11.73 -7.79 -8.96
N ALA A 65 -11.34 -9.04 -8.62
CA ALA A 65 -12.22 -10.02 -8.03
C ALA A 65 -12.74 -9.62 -6.64
N ALA A 66 -11.87 -9.10 -5.77
CA ALA A 66 -12.26 -8.65 -4.44
C ALA A 66 -13.18 -7.43 -4.50
N TRP A 67 -12.96 -6.51 -5.45
CA TRP A 67 -13.84 -5.38 -5.69
C TRP A 67 -15.23 -5.81 -6.15
N GLU A 68 -15.32 -6.74 -7.09
CA GLU A 68 -16.60 -7.25 -7.56
C GLU A 68 -17.36 -7.96 -6.42
N ALA A 69 -16.66 -8.76 -5.61
CA ALA A 69 -17.25 -9.40 -4.43
C ALA A 69 -17.74 -8.39 -3.37
N ALA A 70 -17.08 -7.24 -3.24
CA ALA A 70 -17.42 -6.22 -2.26
C ALA A 70 -18.48 -5.21 -2.76
N LYS A 71 -18.55 -4.96 -4.07
CA LYS A 71 -19.32 -3.84 -4.66
C LYS A 71 -20.32 -4.26 -5.75
N GLU A 72 -20.35 -5.55 -6.09
CA GLU A 72 -21.25 -6.13 -7.10
C GLU A 72 -21.16 -5.45 -8.47
N LYS A 73 -19.97 -4.96 -8.82
CA LYS A 73 -19.67 -4.31 -10.11
C LYS A 73 -18.20 -4.44 -10.46
N SER A 74 -17.89 -4.34 -11.74
CA SER A 74 -16.50 -4.36 -12.20
C SER A 74 -15.70 -3.13 -11.77
N LEU A 75 -14.41 -3.33 -11.51
CA LEU A 75 -13.43 -2.26 -11.29
C LEU A 75 -12.82 -1.84 -12.63
N SER A 76 -12.81 -0.55 -12.93
CA SER A 76 -12.07 -0.06 -14.09
C SER A 76 -10.59 0.07 -13.77
N ALA A 77 -9.72 -0.20 -14.76
CA ALA A 77 -8.28 -0.06 -14.60
C ALA A 77 -7.89 1.34 -14.09
N SER A 78 -8.46 2.41 -14.64
CA SER A 78 -8.16 3.78 -14.19
C SER A 78 -8.57 4.03 -12.73
N ARG A 79 -9.64 3.38 -12.25
CA ARG A 79 -10.05 3.49 -10.86
C ARG A 79 -9.09 2.75 -9.94
N ARG A 80 -8.69 1.52 -10.31
CA ARG A 80 -7.68 0.75 -9.59
C ARG A 80 -6.37 1.55 -9.44
N GLU A 81 -5.87 2.11 -10.53
CA GLU A 81 -4.63 2.90 -10.51
C GLU A 81 -4.74 4.12 -9.60
N ARG A 82 -5.85 4.86 -9.67
CA ARG A 82 -6.06 6.04 -8.81
C ARG A 82 -6.12 5.66 -7.32
N ASP A 83 -6.84 4.59 -6.97
CA ASP A 83 -7.01 4.20 -5.58
C ASP A 83 -5.69 3.63 -4.99
N ILE A 84 -4.89 2.92 -5.80
CA ILE A 84 -3.52 2.51 -5.41
C ILE A 84 -2.62 3.74 -5.23
N GLN A 85 -2.62 4.68 -6.18
CA GLN A 85 -1.79 5.88 -6.12
C GLN A 85 -2.14 6.74 -4.90
N MET A 86 -3.42 6.85 -4.55
CA MET A 86 -3.87 7.58 -3.37
C MET A 86 -3.19 7.08 -2.08
N PHE A 87 -2.96 5.77 -1.91
CA PHE A 87 -2.25 5.26 -0.74
C PHE A 87 -0.77 5.66 -0.73
N ILE A 88 -0.13 5.67 -1.89
CA ILE A 88 1.26 6.12 -2.04
C ILE A 88 1.34 7.61 -1.70
N ASP A 89 0.46 8.44 -2.26
CA ASP A 89 0.43 9.88 -2.03
C ASP A 89 0.23 10.21 -0.54
N ILE A 90 -0.68 9.50 0.14
CA ILE A 90 -0.88 9.63 1.59
C ILE A 90 0.42 9.29 2.34
N ALA A 91 1.05 8.16 2.02
CA ALA A 91 2.27 7.75 2.70
C ALA A 91 3.44 8.70 2.47
N GLN A 92 3.58 9.25 1.26
CA GLN A 92 4.60 10.24 0.94
C GLN A 92 4.36 11.57 1.70
N ALA A 93 3.11 12.03 1.74
CA ALA A 93 2.75 13.24 2.47
C ALA A 93 3.01 13.10 3.98
N GLU A 94 2.66 11.96 4.57
CA GLU A 94 2.90 11.66 5.98
C GLU A 94 4.39 11.55 6.30
N ARG A 95 5.19 10.89 5.44
CA ARG A 95 6.66 10.86 5.57
C ARG A 95 7.24 12.26 5.60
N HIS A 96 6.84 13.10 4.64
CA HIS A 96 7.29 14.49 4.60
C HIS A 96 6.89 15.27 5.87
N ALA A 97 5.68 15.07 6.39
CA ALA A 97 5.24 15.69 7.64
C ALA A 97 6.06 15.23 8.87
N LEU A 98 6.57 14.00 8.85
CA LEU A 98 7.45 13.44 9.88
C LEU A 98 8.94 13.81 9.68
N GLY A 99 9.28 14.54 8.63
CA GLY A 99 10.67 14.86 8.27
C GLY A 99 11.45 13.66 7.73
N LEU A 100 10.75 12.61 7.28
CA LEU A 100 11.32 11.46 6.60
C LEU A 100 11.42 11.71 5.10
N ASP A 101 12.33 10.98 4.44
CA ASP A 101 12.41 10.97 2.99
C ASP A 101 11.14 10.37 2.36
N ALA A 102 10.60 11.04 1.34
CA ALA A 102 9.34 10.67 0.73
C ALA A 102 9.40 9.34 -0.05
N THR A 103 10.57 8.90 -0.50
CA THR A 103 10.74 7.66 -1.28
C THR A 103 11.32 6.53 -0.45
N CYS A 104 11.53 6.74 0.87
CA CYS A 104 12.26 5.81 1.74
C CYS A 104 13.69 5.52 1.30
N GLU A 105 14.25 6.32 0.41
CA GLU A 105 15.66 6.26 0.13
C GLU A 105 16.38 6.88 1.33
N ALA A 106 17.21 6.09 2.01
CA ALA A 106 18.01 6.61 3.11
C ALA A 106 18.83 7.78 2.57
N SER A 107 18.58 8.99 3.08
CA SER A 107 19.25 10.19 2.59
C SER A 107 20.76 9.98 2.71
N ALA A 108 21.46 10.00 1.58
CA ALA A 108 22.92 9.82 1.50
C ALA A 108 23.71 10.93 2.24
N ALA A 109 23.02 11.85 2.94
CA ALA A 109 23.58 13.02 3.59
C ALA A 109 24.23 12.77 4.96
N ASP A 110 24.18 11.56 5.53
CA ASP A 110 24.75 11.25 6.86
C ASP A 110 26.06 10.45 6.81
N GLN A 111 26.64 10.20 5.63
CA GLN A 111 27.91 9.45 5.47
C GLN A 111 29.13 10.36 5.22
N GLY A 112 29.07 11.64 5.63
CA GLY A 112 30.08 12.65 5.29
C GLY A 112 30.58 13.50 6.47
N ARG A 113 30.60 12.97 7.70
CA ARG A 113 31.31 13.59 8.82
C ARG A 113 32.45 12.68 9.27
N ASP A 114 33.57 12.82 8.56
CA ASP A 114 34.90 12.52 9.07
C ASP A 114 35.33 13.56 10.12
#